data_AF-A0A423IMD2-F1
#
_entry.id   AF-A0A423IMD2-F1
#
_cell.length_a   1.000
_cell.length_b   1.000
_cell.length_c   1.000
_cell.angle_alpha   90.00
_cell.angle_beta   90.00
_cell.angle_gamma   90.00
#
_symmetry.space_group_name_H-M   'P 1'
#
loop_
_entity.id
_entity.type
_entity.pdbx_description
1 polymer ?
#
loop_
_entity_poly.entity_id
_entity_poly.type
_entity_poly.pdbx_seq_one_letter_code
_entity_poly.pdbx_strand_id
1 'polypeptide(L)'
;MEEVAAIVGAVVALSIASERLVEIVKGFIPALNTAGDNPDKEARRRSYLQILAVLSGVITAFASKNLVPELVTREAGDWGILTLGLLASGGSGFWNSILTYVTNAKDIKRAEADKAKESVKAKAGEEEVVING
;
A
#
# COMPACT_ATOMS: atom_id res chain seq x y z
N MET A 1 -1.51 -13.57 6.28
CA MET A 1 -1.08 -13.12 4.94
C MET A 1 -2.23 -12.48 4.18
N GLU A 2 -3.39 -13.12 4.11
CA GLU A 2 -4.56 -12.60 3.39
C GLU A 2 -5.03 -11.23 3.91
N GLU A 3 -5.22 -11.09 5.23
CA GLU A 3 -5.60 -9.81 5.84
C GLU A 3 -4.57 -8.70 5.63
N VAL A 4 -3.28 -9.02 5.75
CA VAL A 4 -2.19 -8.07 5.50
C VAL A 4 -2.19 -7.65 4.03
N ALA A 5 -2.39 -8.58 3.10
CA ALA A 5 -2.52 -8.27 1.68
C ALA A 5 -3.76 -7.40 1.40
N ALA A 6 -4.88 -7.64 2.07
CA ALA A 6 -6.09 -6.82 1.97
C ALA A 6 -5.86 -5.40 2.50
N ILE A 7 -5.20 -5.24 3.65
CA ILE A 7 -4.83 -3.93 4.20
C ILE A 7 -3.87 -3.21 3.25
N VAL A 8 -2.80 -3.87 2.81
CA VAL A 8 -1.84 -3.29 1.87
C VAL A 8 -2.52 -2.88 0.57
N GLY A 9 -3.40 -3.73 0.03
CA GLY A 9 -4.20 -3.43 -1.16
C GLY A 9 -5.11 -2.21 -0.97
N ALA A 10 -5.78 -2.12 0.18
CA ALA A 10 -6.61 -0.96 0.53
C ALA A 10 -5.78 0.32 0.66
N VAL A 11 -4.62 0.28 1.31
CA VAL A 11 -3.73 1.44 1.45
C VAL A 11 -3.22 1.89 0.08
N VAL A 12 -2.82 0.96 -0.81
CA VAL A 12 -2.38 1.29 -2.18
C VAL A 12 -3.51 1.94 -3.00
N ALA A 13 -4.71 1.34 -2.99
CA ALA A 13 -5.85 1.90 -3.70
C ALA A 13 -6.19 3.31 -3.19
N LEU A 14 -6.14 3.49 -1.86
CA LEU A 14 -6.41 4.76 -1.20
C LEU A 14 -5.35 5.82 -1.53
N SER A 15 -4.06 5.45 -1.60
CA SER A 15 -3.00 6.36 -2.02
C SER A 15 -3.22 6.87 -3.44
N ILE A 16 -3.50 5.97 -4.40
CA ILE A 16 -3.77 6.36 -5.79
C ILE A 16 -4.99 7.28 -5.87
N ALA A 17 -6.06 6.95 -5.16
CA ALA A 17 -7.26 7.79 -5.13
C ALA A 17 -7.00 9.16 -4.50
N SER A 18 -6.22 9.22 -3.43
CA SER A 18 -5.84 10.48 -2.78
C SER A 18 -4.97 11.36 -3.67
N GLU A 19 -4.05 10.78 -4.45
CA GLU A 19 -3.24 11.51 -5.43
C GLU A 19 -4.13 12.14 -6.51
N ARG A 20 -5.13 11.40 -7.02
CA ARG A 20 -6.09 11.92 -8.00
C ARG A 20 -6.90 13.08 -7.42
N LEU A 21 -7.31 12.99 -6.16
CA LEU A 21 -7.99 14.09 -5.49
C LEU A 21 -7.09 15.33 -5.37
N VAL A 22 -5.81 15.17 -5.00
CA VAL A 22 -4.83 16.26 -4.98
C VAL A 22 -4.68 16.90 -6.37
N GLU A 23 -4.62 16.10 -7.43
CA GLU A 23 -4.56 16.60 -8.81
C GLU A 23 -5.78 17.41 -9.21
N ILE A 24 -6.97 16.92 -8.89
CA ILE A 24 -8.24 17.62 -9.12
C ILE A 24 -8.22 18.97 -8.39
N VAL A 25 -7.83 18.99 -7.12
CA VAL A 25 -7.76 20.25 -6.33
C VAL A 25 -6.74 21.23 -6.92
N LYS A 26 -5.57 20.77 -7.38
CA LYS A 26 -4.60 21.61 -8.10
C LYS A 26 -5.18 22.19 -9.40
N GLY A 27 -6.05 21.45 -10.10
CA GLY A 27 -6.76 21.92 -11.29
C GLY A 27 -7.68 23.12 -11.00
N PHE A 28 -8.26 23.19 -9.81
CA PHE A 28 -9.08 24.32 -9.36
C PHE A 28 -8.26 25.50 -8.82
N ILE A 29 -7.04 25.26 -8.33
CA ILE A 29 -6.16 26.30 -7.77
C ILE A 29 -4.80 26.28 -8.49
N PRO A 30 -4.69 26.93 -9.67
CA PRO A 30 -3.48 26.90 -10.50
C PRO A 30 -2.22 27.39 -9.78
N ALA A 31 -2.37 28.27 -8.79
CA ALA A 31 -1.27 28.79 -7.97
C ALA A 31 -0.52 27.71 -7.16
N LEU A 32 -1.12 26.53 -6.94
CA LEU A 32 -0.45 25.39 -6.30
C LEU A 32 0.40 24.56 -7.28
N ASN A 33 0.15 24.73 -8.59
CA ASN A 33 0.79 23.97 -9.66
C ASN A 33 2.04 24.66 -10.23
N THR A 34 2.16 25.98 -10.08
CA THR A 34 3.29 26.75 -10.61
C THR A 34 4.44 26.78 -9.61
N ALA A 35 5.56 26.11 -9.94
CA ALA A 35 6.81 26.26 -9.19
C ALA A 35 7.33 27.70 -9.37
N GLY A 36 7.73 28.35 -8.28
CA GLY A 36 8.28 29.70 -8.31
C GLY A 36 9.78 29.69 -8.00
N ASP A 37 10.53 30.62 -8.60
CA ASP A 37 11.99 30.73 -8.44
C ASP A 37 12.45 31.11 -7.01
N ASN A 38 11.52 31.54 -6.15
CA ASN A 38 11.83 31.95 -4.78
C ASN A 38 11.82 30.73 -3.82
N PRO A 39 12.94 30.44 -3.13
CA PRO A 39 13.06 29.29 -2.22
C PRO A 39 11.99 29.26 -1.10
N ASP A 40 11.65 30.42 -0.51
CA ASP A 40 10.67 30.50 0.58
C ASP A 40 9.26 30.23 0.07
N LYS A 41 8.95 30.72 -1.14
CA LYS A 41 7.65 30.45 -1.79
C LYS A 41 7.50 28.98 -2.16
N GLU A 42 8.58 28.35 -2.63
CA GLU A 42 8.60 26.93 -2.96
C GLU A 42 8.48 26.05 -1.71
N ALA A 43 9.19 26.37 -0.61
CA ALA A 43 9.04 25.68 0.65
C ALA A 43 7.59 25.74 1.16
N ARG A 44 6.97 26.92 1.11
CA ARG A 44 5.57 27.11 1.50
C ARG A 44 4.60 26.32 0.61
N ARG A 45 4.84 26.30 -0.71
CA ARG A 45 4.04 25.50 -1.66
C ARG A 45 4.13 24.00 -1.35
N ARG A 46 5.33 23.50 -1.07
CA ARG A 46 5.54 22.09 -0.68
C ARG A 46 4.77 21.73 0.59
N SER A 47 4.81 22.59 1.61
CA SER A 47 4.02 22.40 2.82
C SER A 47 2.52 22.38 2.54
N TYR A 48 2.00 23.27 1.68
CA TYR A 48 0.59 23.24 1.29
C TYR A 48 0.21 21.97 0.53
N LEU A 49 1.05 21.50 -0.37
CA LEU A 49 0.82 20.24 -1.08
C LEU A 49 0.84 19.04 -0.12
N GLN A 50 1.69 19.06 0.90
CA GLN A 50 1.74 18.00 1.89
C GLN A 50 0.49 17.99 2.78
N ILE A 51 0.03 19.16 3.23
CA ILE A 51 -1.25 19.29 3.94
C ILE A 51 -2.40 18.81 3.05
N LEU A 52 -2.40 19.20 1.78
CA LEU A 52 -3.43 18.78 0.83
C LEU A 52 -3.41 17.27 0.60
N ALA A 53 -2.25 16.63 0.54
CA ALA A 53 -2.12 15.18 0.45
C ALA A 53 -2.70 14.47 1.67
N VAL A 54 -2.38 14.95 2.88
CA VAL A 54 -2.94 14.40 4.14
C VAL A 54 -4.46 14.54 4.16
N LEU A 55 -4.98 15.73 3.88
CA LEU A 55 -6.43 15.98 3.83
C LEU A 55 -7.12 15.12 2.78
N SER A 56 -6.52 15.01 1.59
CA SER A 56 -7.06 14.18 0.50
C SER A 56 -7.08 12.71 0.88
N GLY A 57 -6.03 12.21 1.54
CA GLY A 57 -5.99 10.84 2.07
C GLY A 57 -7.11 10.57 3.07
N VAL A 58 -7.28 11.46 4.05
CA VAL A 58 -8.34 11.35 5.07
C VAL A 58 -9.74 11.42 4.46
N ILE A 59 -10.01 12.44 3.63
CA ILE A 59 -11.31 12.60 2.97
C ILE A 59 -11.65 11.37 2.13
N THR A 60 -10.68 10.88 1.35
CA THR A 60 -10.87 9.69 0.51
C THR A 60 -11.16 8.46 1.37
N ALA A 61 -10.47 8.30 2.51
CA ALA A 61 -10.66 7.15 3.41
C ALA A 61 -12.08 7.12 3.99
N PHE A 62 -12.57 8.27 4.46
CA PHE A 62 -13.93 8.40 4.98
C PHE A 62 -14.99 8.20 3.89
N ALA A 63 -14.74 8.71 2.68
CA ALA A 63 -15.62 8.49 1.54
C ALA A 63 -15.67 7.01 1.13
N SER A 64 -14.55 6.30 1.24
CA SER A 64 -14.44 4.87 0.91
C SER A 64 -14.69 3.93 2.09
N LYS A 65 -15.25 4.39 3.21
CA LYS A 65 -15.35 3.60 4.46
C LYS A 65 -16.01 2.22 4.29
N ASN A 66 -16.95 2.09 3.35
CA ASN A 66 -17.66 0.84 3.06
C ASN A 66 -16.84 -0.14 2.21
N LEU A 67 -15.70 0.30 1.66
CA LEU A 67 -14.77 -0.48 0.84
C LEU A 67 -13.50 -0.86 1.60
N VAL A 68 -13.29 -0.27 2.78
CA VAL A 68 -12.16 -0.55 3.65
C VAL A 68 -12.32 -1.93 4.28
N PRO A 69 -11.23 -2.73 4.42
CA PRO A 69 -11.30 -4.04 5.07
C PRO A 69 -11.97 -3.97 6.44
N GLU A 70 -12.90 -4.90 6.68
CA GLU A 70 -13.74 -4.93 7.89
C GLU A 70 -12.91 -4.98 9.18
N LEU A 71 -11.71 -5.56 9.12
CA LEU A 71 -10.74 -5.59 10.22
C LEU A 71 -10.38 -4.19 10.73
N VAL A 72 -10.28 -3.19 9.85
CA VAL A 72 -9.91 -1.83 10.26
C VAL A 72 -11.10 -1.08 10.87
N THR A 73 -12.30 -1.33 10.35
CA THR A 73 -13.52 -0.65 10.81
C THR A 73 -14.10 -1.28 12.07
N ARG A 74 -13.96 -2.60 12.27
CA ARG A 74 -14.42 -3.30 13.49
C ARG A 74 -13.58 -3.00 14.72
N GLU A 75 -12.25 -3.04 14.60
CA GLU A 75 -11.35 -2.94 15.75
C GLU A 75 -11.11 -1.49 16.17
N ALA A 76 -11.01 -0.57 15.20
CA ALA A 76 -10.62 0.81 15.45
C ALA A 76 -11.69 1.85 15.08
N GLY A 77 -12.83 1.43 14.49
CA GLY A 77 -13.90 2.34 14.10
C GLY A 77 -13.43 3.48 13.19
N ASP A 78 -13.95 4.69 13.42
CA ASP A 78 -13.59 5.89 12.66
C ASP A 78 -12.12 6.28 12.82
N TRP A 79 -11.48 5.93 13.95
CA TRP A 79 -10.05 6.13 14.14
C TRP A 79 -9.22 5.24 13.22
N GLY A 80 -9.68 4.02 12.94
CA GLY A 80 -9.05 3.13 11.96
C GLY A 80 -9.05 3.73 10.55
N ILE A 81 -10.20 4.31 10.16
CA ILE A 81 -10.37 4.98 8.87
C ILE A 81 -9.47 6.22 8.77
N LEU A 82 -9.41 7.04 9.81
CA LEU A 82 -8.50 8.19 9.89
C LEU A 82 -7.05 7.73 9.70
N THR A 83 -6.64 6.70 10.45
CA THR A 83 -5.27 6.17 10.41
C THR A 83 -4.91 5.63 9.03
N LEU A 84 -5.84 4.97 8.33
CA LEU A 84 -5.65 4.55 6.94
C LEU A 84 -5.45 5.73 5.99
N GLY A 85 -6.24 6.80 6.13
CA GLY A 85 -6.08 8.01 5.34
C GLY A 85 -4.71 8.67 5.54
N LEU A 86 -4.23 8.69 6.80
CA LEU A 86 -2.90 9.18 7.14
C LEU A 86 -1.79 8.27 6.56
N LEU A 87 -1.93 6.95 6.68
CA LEU A 87 -0.98 5.98 6.12
C LEU A 87 -0.91 6.05 4.60
N ALA A 88 -2.05 6.24 3.92
CA ALA A 88 -2.10 6.43 2.48
C ALA A 88 -1.38 7.69 2.01
N SER A 89 -1.36 8.75 2.83
CA SER A 89 -0.54 9.95 2.61
C SER A 89 0.94 9.79 3.00
N GLY A 90 1.31 8.62 3.54
CA GLY A 90 2.63 8.33 4.08
C GLY A 90 3.77 8.53 3.08
N GLY A 91 4.91 9.00 3.60
CA GLY A 91 6.11 9.27 2.79
C GLY A 91 6.88 8.02 2.36
N SER A 92 7.97 8.22 1.64
CA SER A 92 8.81 7.16 1.07
C SER A 92 9.30 6.12 2.10
N GLY A 93 9.55 6.50 3.35
CA GLY A 93 9.98 5.58 4.40
C GLY A 93 8.92 4.51 4.76
N PHE A 94 7.65 4.91 4.81
CA PHE A 94 6.54 3.98 5.05
C PHE A 94 6.45 2.96 3.90
N TRP A 95 6.41 3.45 2.65
CA TRP A 95 6.32 2.60 1.47
C TRP A 95 7.51 1.68 1.27
N ASN A 96 8.72 2.14 1.59
CA ASN A 96 9.91 1.30 1.54
C ASN A 96 9.82 0.13 2.52
N SER A 97 9.20 0.35 3.68
CA SER A 97 8.98 -0.70 4.69
C SER A 97 7.94 -1.71 4.20
N ILE A 98 6.84 -1.25 3.60
CA ILE A 98 5.83 -2.12 2.97
C ILE A 98 6.44 -2.94 1.83
N LEU A 99 7.23 -2.32 0.95
CA LEU A 99 7.90 -3.01 -0.16
C LEU A 99 8.84 -4.11 0.36
N THR A 100 9.62 -3.80 1.39
CA THR A 100 10.51 -4.76 2.04
C THR A 100 9.72 -5.95 2.58
N TYR A 101 8.61 -5.68 3.28
CA TYR A 101 7.73 -6.73 3.81
C TYR A 101 7.15 -7.63 2.71
N VAL A 102 6.60 -7.04 1.64
CA VAL A 102 6.01 -7.78 0.51
C VAL A 102 7.08 -8.62 -0.21
N THR A 103 8.29 -8.09 -0.35
CA THR A 103 9.42 -8.82 -0.96
C THR A 103 9.81 -10.02 -0.10
N ASN A 104 9.99 -9.83 1.21
CA ASN A 104 10.32 -10.91 2.14
C ASN A 104 9.22 -12.00 2.14
N ALA A 105 7.96 -11.60 2.11
CA ALA A 105 6.83 -12.54 2.04
C ALA A 105 6.85 -13.36 0.75
N LYS A 106 7.20 -12.75 -0.38
CA LYS A 106 7.34 -13.42 -1.67
C LYS A 106 8.51 -14.42 -1.65
N ASP A 107 9.62 -14.05 -1.04
CA ASP A 107 10.80 -14.92 -0.94
C ASP A 107 10.51 -16.17 -0.10
N ILE A 108 9.78 -16.02 1.01
CA ILE A 108 9.30 -17.15 1.82
C ILE A 108 8.40 -18.08 0.98
N LYS A 109 7.44 -17.51 0.24
CA LYS A 109 6.53 -18.30 -0.62
C LYS A 109 7.27 -19.04 -1.73
N ARG A 110 8.31 -18.44 -2.29
CA ARG A 110 9.17 -19.09 -3.29
C ARG A 110 9.94 -20.26 -2.68
N ALA A 111 10.52 -20.07 -1.49
CA ALA A 111 11.23 -21.14 -0.79
C ALA A 111 10.30 -22.32 -0.42
N GLU A 112 9.07 -22.03 0.01
CA GLU A 112 8.04 -23.06 0.23
C GLU A 112 7.71 -23.84 -1.05
N ALA A 113 7.50 -23.13 -2.16
CA ALA A 113 7.19 -23.75 -3.45
C ALA A 113 8.36 -24.59 -3.99
N ASP A 114 9.59 -24.15 -3.78
CA ASP A 114 10.79 -24.89 -4.22
C ASP A 114 10.99 -26.16 -3.38
N LYS A 115 10.81 -26.10 -2.05
CA LYS A 115 10.79 -27.29 -1.18
C LYS A 115 9.68 -28.27 -1.55
N ALA A 116 8.48 -27.76 -1.87
CA ALA A 116 7.37 -28.59 -2.31
C ALA A 116 7.73 -29.34 -3.61
N LYS A 117 8.33 -28.67 -4.59
CA LYS A 117 8.80 -29.30 -5.83
C LYS A 117 9.88 -30.35 -5.59
N GLU A 118 10.82 -30.10 -4.66
CA GLU A 118 11.85 -31.08 -4.29
C GLU A 118 11.24 -32.32 -3.65
N SER A 119 10.28 -32.17 -2.72
CA SER A 119 9.59 -33.32 -2.10
C SER A 119 8.76 -34.14 -3.10
N VAL A 120 8.14 -33.51 -4.08
CA VAL A 120 7.39 -34.19 -5.15
C VAL A 120 8.35 -34.97 -6.07
N LYS A 121 9.49 -34.38 -6.42
CA LYS A 121 10.54 -35.07 -7.21
C LYS A 121 11.13 -36.26 -6.47
N ALA A 122 11.39 -36.13 -5.17
CA ALA A 122 11.91 -37.21 -4.34
C ALA A 122 10.94 -38.40 -4.28
N LYS A 123 9.64 -38.14 -4.07
CA LYS A 123 8.60 -39.19 -4.06
C LYS A 123 8.43 -39.88 -5.41
N ALA A 124 8.49 -39.13 -6.52
CA ALA A 124 8.40 -39.71 -7.86
C ALA A 124 9.61 -40.61 -8.18
N GLY A 125 10.81 -40.24 -7.71
CA GLY A 125 12.01 -41.07 -7.86
C GLY A 125 11.97 -42.34 -7.01
N GLU A 126 11.43 -42.30 -5.79
CA GLU A 126 11.24 -43.50 -4.95
C GLU A 126 10.23 -44.49 -5.57
N GLU A 127 9.14 -43.99 -6.16
CA GLU A 127 8.11 -44.83 -6.79
C GLU A 127 8.62 -45.51 -8.07
N GLU A 128 9.47 -44.85 -8.86
CA GLU A 128 10.09 -45.43 -10.07
C GLU A 128 11.12 -46.53 -9.76
N VAL A 129 11.79 -46.45 -8.61
CA VAL A 129 12.73 -47.48 -8.12
C VAL A 129 11.99 -48.71 -7.60
N VAL A 130 10.82 -48.55 -6.98
CA VAL A 130 10.00 -49.66 -6.46
C VAL A 130 9.30 -50.46 -7.59
N ILE A 131 8.98 -49.83 -8.72
CA ILE A 131 8.32 -50.50 -9.85
C ILE A 131 9.31 -51.30 -10.72
N ASN A 132 10.60 -50.93 -10.71
CA ASN A 132 11.65 -51.54 -11.55
C ASN A 132 12.64 -52.45 -10.80
N GLY A 133 12.43 -52.70 -9.49
CA GLY A 133 13.22 -53.61 -8.65
C GLY A 133 12.46 -54.88 -8.31
#